data_AF-E2BCY9-F1
#
_entry.id   AF-E2BCY9-F1
#
_cell.length_a   1.000
_cell.length_b   1.000
_cell.length_c   1.000
_cell.angle_alpha   90.00
_cell.angle_beta   90.00
_cell.angle_gamma   90.00
#
_symmetry.space_group_name_H-M   'P 1'
#
loop_
_entity.id
_entity.type
_entity.pdbx_description
1 polymer ?
#
loop_
_entity_poly.entity_id
_entity_poly.type
_entity_poly.pdbx_seq_one_letter_code
_entity_poly.pdbx_strand_id
1 'polypeptide(L)'
;AAVTITAEKGQYKDLLAEAKRKIDLTGMGIEKIKTRVGATGALVLEIPGEERSKLADLLADKLKEVLTDRARVSRAQKMGELRLKGLEISTSESEAAEAVAKIGGCQVGEVKTGSIKMAWNNYRTLWVQCPLAAAKRVAETGNIKIGWTQAKVELLQARALQCFKCLERGHVQINCTNNSDRRANCYRCGEPGHLA
;
A
#
# COMPACT_ATOMS: atom_id res chain seq x y z
N ALA A 1 11.27 -9.84 -6.35
CA ALA A 1 10.59 -8.61 -5.92
C ALA A 1 9.89 -8.04 -7.13
N ALA A 2 8.99 -7.08 -6.95
CA ALA A 2 8.30 -6.50 -8.09
C ALA A 2 8.05 -5.00 -7.88
N VAL A 3 7.87 -4.28 -8.98
CA VAL A 3 7.50 -2.87 -9.01
C VAL A 3 6.16 -2.77 -9.71
N THR A 4 5.21 -2.06 -9.10
CA THR A 4 3.90 -1.78 -9.70
C THR A 4 3.85 -0.36 -10.22
N ILE A 5 3.37 -0.19 -11.44
CA ILE A 5 3.06 1.08 -12.06
C ILE A 5 1.54 1.16 -12.21
N THR A 6 0.93 2.17 -11.62
CA THR A 6 -0.50 2.43 -11.71
C THR A 6 -0.71 3.73 -12.49
N ALA A 7 -1.40 3.65 -13.62
CA ALA A 7 -1.72 4.77 -14.50
C ALA A 7 -3.12 4.60 -15.11
N GLU A 8 -3.59 5.61 -15.85
CA GLU A 8 -4.86 5.53 -16.58
C GLU A 8 -4.83 4.45 -17.67
N LYS A 9 -5.99 3.86 -17.96
CA LYS A 9 -6.13 2.82 -18.98
C LYS A 9 -5.70 3.37 -20.34
N GLY A 10 -4.68 2.77 -20.94
CA GLY A 10 -4.14 3.13 -22.26
C GLY A 10 -2.75 3.75 -22.23
N GLN A 11 -2.32 4.35 -21.12
CA GLN A 11 -1.02 5.04 -21.02
C GLN A 11 0.16 4.10 -20.76
N TYR A 12 -0.08 2.83 -20.41
CA TYR A 12 0.98 1.88 -20.08
C TYR A 12 1.99 1.66 -21.19
N LYS A 13 1.57 1.72 -22.47
CA LYS A 13 2.47 1.55 -23.62
C LYS A 13 3.47 2.69 -23.71
N ASP A 14 2.99 3.93 -23.60
CA ASP A 14 3.82 5.13 -23.67
C ASP A 14 4.74 5.25 -22.45
N LEU A 15 4.22 4.97 -21.24
CA LEU A 15 5.00 4.98 -20.01
C LEU A 15 6.12 3.93 -20.03
N LEU A 16 5.84 2.72 -20.55
CA LEU A 16 6.86 1.69 -20.74
C LEU A 16 7.88 2.07 -21.81
N ALA A 17 7.45 2.68 -22.92
CA ALA A 17 8.36 3.12 -23.97
C ALA A 17 9.31 4.21 -23.47
N GLU A 18 8.80 5.16 -22.68
CA GLU A 18 9.60 6.21 -22.06
C GLU A 18 10.56 5.64 -20.99
N ALA A 19 10.07 4.75 -20.13
CA ALA A 19 10.90 4.07 -19.15
C ALA A 19 12.06 3.30 -19.82
N LYS A 20 11.79 2.60 -20.93
CA LYS A 20 12.83 1.89 -21.72
C LYS A 20 13.85 2.83 -22.37
N ARG A 21 13.48 4.06 -22.71
CA ARG A 21 14.41 5.05 -23.30
C ARG A 21 15.34 5.65 -22.25
N LYS A 22 14.84 5.86 -21.03
CA LYS A 22 15.58 6.56 -19.97
C LYS A 22 16.27 5.62 -18.98
N ILE A 23 15.86 4.36 -18.90
CA ILE A 23 16.38 3.38 -17.94
C ILE A 23 17.08 2.24 -18.67
N ASP A 24 18.39 2.14 -18.46
CA ASP A 24 19.18 0.99 -18.89
C ASP A 24 19.07 -0.14 -17.85
N LEU A 25 18.36 -1.21 -18.22
CA LEU A 25 18.16 -2.38 -17.37
C LEU A 25 19.40 -3.30 -17.31
N THR A 26 20.16 -3.36 -18.40
CA THR A 26 21.39 -4.16 -18.50
C THR A 26 22.49 -3.57 -17.63
N GLY A 27 22.63 -2.25 -17.60
CA GLY A 27 23.54 -1.56 -16.68
C GLY A 27 23.16 -1.69 -15.19
N MET A 28 21.92 -2.12 -14.89
CA MET A 28 21.45 -2.37 -13.53
C MET A 28 21.55 -3.85 -13.13
N GLY A 29 22.09 -4.73 -13.98
CA GLY A 29 22.19 -6.16 -13.70
C GLY A 29 20.85 -6.91 -13.76
N ILE A 30 19.85 -6.34 -14.43
CA ILE A 30 18.54 -6.99 -14.60
C ILE A 30 18.45 -7.57 -16.02
N GLU A 31 18.76 -8.86 -16.16
CA GLU A 31 18.80 -9.52 -17.47
C GLU A 31 17.41 -9.85 -18.02
N LYS A 32 16.45 -10.18 -17.15
CA LYS A 32 15.10 -10.60 -17.54
C LYS A 32 14.07 -9.99 -16.61
N ILE A 33 13.06 -9.33 -17.16
CA ILE A 33 11.88 -8.85 -16.41
C ILE A 33 10.65 -9.56 -16.94
N LYS A 34 9.81 -10.08 -16.04
CA LYS A 34 8.48 -10.55 -16.41
C LYS A 34 7.49 -9.43 -16.17
N THR A 35 6.64 -9.16 -17.16
CA THR A 35 5.57 -8.17 -17.03
C THR A 35 4.23 -8.87 -16.98
N ARG A 36 3.34 -8.40 -16.10
CA ARG A 36 1.95 -8.86 -16.06
C ARG A 36 1.03 -7.75 -15.55
N VAL A 37 -0.26 -7.86 -15.85
CA VAL A 37 -1.27 -6.98 -15.28
C VAL A 37 -1.76 -7.60 -13.97
N GLY A 38 -1.74 -6.82 -12.89
CA GLY A 38 -2.24 -7.23 -11.58
C GLY A 38 -3.76 -7.23 -11.52
N ALA A 39 -4.33 -7.84 -10.47
CA ALA A 39 -5.78 -7.91 -10.29
C ALA A 39 -6.47 -6.53 -10.25
N THR A 40 -5.75 -5.48 -9.84
CA THR A 40 -6.24 -4.09 -9.80
C THR A 40 -6.11 -3.36 -11.14
N GLY A 41 -5.57 -4.00 -12.18
CA GLY A 41 -5.25 -3.37 -13.47
C GLY A 41 -3.89 -2.66 -13.53
N ALA A 42 -3.14 -2.63 -12.42
CA ALA A 42 -1.79 -2.07 -12.38
C ALA A 42 -0.80 -2.96 -13.15
N LEU A 43 0.18 -2.34 -13.81
CA LEU A 43 1.26 -3.06 -14.47
C LEU A 43 2.30 -3.49 -13.43
N VAL A 44 2.61 -4.78 -13.38
CA VAL A 44 3.59 -5.37 -12.45
C VAL A 44 4.84 -5.79 -13.24
N LEU A 45 5.99 -5.26 -12.84
CA LEU A 45 7.31 -5.62 -13.32
C LEU A 45 7.96 -6.55 -12.27
N GLU A 46 8.06 -7.84 -12.57
CA GLU A 46 8.66 -8.83 -11.69
C GLU A 46 10.14 -9.01 -12.04
N ILE A 47 11.00 -8.84 -11.02
CA ILE A 47 12.45 -8.97 -11.12
C ILE A 47 12.85 -10.33 -10.49
N PRO A 48 13.29 -11.30 -11.31
CA PRO A 48 13.92 -12.54 -10.86
C PRO A 48 15.38 -12.29 -10.43
N GLY A 49 15.95 -13.19 -9.62
CA GLY A 49 17.34 -13.11 -9.14
C GLY A 49 17.49 -13.01 -7.62
N GLU A 50 18.72 -13.16 -7.12
CA GLU A 50 19.03 -13.14 -5.68
C GLU A 50 18.94 -11.75 -5.06
N GLU A 51 19.48 -10.72 -5.72
CA GLU A 51 19.42 -9.32 -5.26
C GLU A 51 18.14 -8.57 -5.69
N ARG A 52 17.08 -9.32 -5.98
CA ARG A 52 15.79 -8.81 -6.49
C ARG A 52 15.22 -7.65 -5.67
N SER A 53 15.42 -7.65 -4.35
CA SER A 53 14.89 -6.58 -3.48
C SER A 53 15.58 -5.24 -3.75
N LYS A 54 16.92 -5.17 -3.63
CA LYS A 54 17.68 -3.93 -3.84
C LYS A 54 17.49 -3.40 -5.26
N LEU A 55 17.50 -4.30 -6.25
CA LEU A 55 17.27 -3.95 -7.65
C LEU A 55 15.85 -3.40 -7.89
N ALA A 56 14.84 -3.94 -7.20
CA ALA A 56 13.48 -3.41 -7.27
C ALA A 56 13.35 -2.01 -6.63
N ASP A 57 14.12 -1.71 -5.58
CA ASP A 57 14.13 -0.36 -4.99
C ASP A 57 14.76 0.64 -5.96
N LEU A 58 15.96 0.33 -6.46
CA LEU A 58 16.66 1.15 -7.45
C LEU A 58 15.82 1.39 -8.70
N LEU A 59 15.13 0.36 -9.20
CA LEU A 59 14.24 0.48 -10.35
C LEU A 59 13.01 1.33 -10.00
N ALA A 60 12.42 1.14 -8.82
CA ALA A 60 11.27 1.93 -8.38
C ALA A 60 11.62 3.42 -8.23
N ASP A 61 12.80 3.76 -7.68
CA ASP A 61 13.21 5.14 -7.49
C ASP A 61 13.49 5.84 -8.82
N LYS A 62 14.23 5.20 -9.74
CA LYS A 62 14.40 5.72 -11.11
C LYS A 62 13.07 5.87 -11.85
N LEU A 63 12.17 4.90 -11.71
CA LEU A 63 10.84 4.99 -12.32
C LEU A 63 10.00 6.10 -11.70
N LYS A 64 10.11 6.37 -10.40
CA LYS A 64 9.46 7.52 -9.78
C LYS A 64 9.97 8.82 -10.38
N GLU A 65 11.29 8.98 -10.54
CA GLU A 65 11.88 10.18 -11.14
C GLU A 65 11.41 10.38 -12.58
N VAL A 66 11.46 9.32 -13.39
CA VAL A 66 11.12 9.39 -14.82
C VAL A 66 9.62 9.56 -15.06
N LEU A 67 8.78 8.94 -14.24
CA LEU A 67 7.32 8.89 -14.42
C LEU A 67 6.58 9.81 -13.43
N THR A 68 7.29 10.79 -12.84
CA THR A 68 6.71 11.82 -11.98
C THR A 68 5.48 12.44 -12.67
N ASP A 69 4.41 12.66 -11.92
CA ASP A 69 3.10 13.21 -12.34
C ASP A 69 2.24 12.35 -13.28
N ARG A 70 2.81 11.40 -14.02
CA ARG A 70 2.05 10.58 -15.00
C ARG A 70 1.62 9.22 -14.47
N ALA A 71 2.37 8.65 -13.52
CA ALA A 71 2.06 7.34 -12.97
C ALA A 71 2.47 7.21 -11.52
N ARG A 72 1.68 6.48 -10.74
CA ARG A 72 2.05 6.09 -9.38
C ARG A 72 2.92 4.84 -9.44
N VAL A 73 4.19 5.00 -9.09
CA VAL A 73 5.14 3.90 -8.98
C VAL A 73 5.26 3.48 -7.51
N SER A 74 5.13 2.19 -7.24
CA SER A 74 5.34 1.64 -5.90
C SER A 74 6.02 0.28 -5.93
N ARG A 75 6.78 -0.03 -4.88
CA ARG A 75 7.30 -1.38 -4.68
C ARG A 75 6.14 -2.34 -4.39
N ALA A 76 6.05 -3.42 -5.16
CA ALA A 76 5.05 -4.46 -4.95
C ALA A 76 5.53 -5.39 -3.82
N GLN A 77 5.03 -5.14 -2.62
CA GLN A 77 5.26 -5.96 -1.43
C GLN A 77 3.95 -6.15 -0.67
N LYS A 78 3.87 -7.21 0.15
CA LYS A 78 2.72 -7.40 1.04
C LYS A 78 2.72 -6.27 2.05
N MET A 79 1.63 -5.52 2.11
CA MET A 79 1.43 -4.47 3.11
C MET A 79 0.68 -5.07 4.32
N GLY A 80 1.06 -4.65 5.52
CA GLY A 80 0.33 -4.87 6.75
C GLY A 80 -0.32 -3.57 7.23
N GLU A 81 -1.43 -3.68 7.92
CA GLU A 81 -2.13 -2.55 8.52
C GLU A 81 -2.02 -2.62 10.04
N LEU A 82 -1.73 -1.49 10.66
CA LEU A 82 -1.61 -1.30 12.10
C LEU A 82 -2.67 -0.32 12.58
N ARG A 83 -3.14 -0.52 13.80
CA ARG A 83 -3.91 0.46 14.56
C ARG A 83 -3.10 0.92 15.76
N LEU A 84 -2.82 2.22 15.79
CA LEU A 84 -2.27 2.89 16.95
C LEU A 84 -3.43 3.39 17.82
N LYS A 85 -3.34 3.20 19.14
CA LYS A 85 -4.31 3.69 20.13
C LYS A 85 -3.59 4.46 21.24
N GLY A 86 -4.24 5.48 21.78
CA GLY A 86 -3.66 6.29 22.87
C GLY A 86 -2.68 7.33 22.39
N LEU A 87 -2.93 7.89 21.20
CA LEU A 87 -2.14 9.03 20.72
C LEU A 87 -2.47 10.28 21.53
N GLU A 88 -1.44 11.09 21.78
CA GLU A 88 -1.54 12.33 22.53
C GLU A 88 -2.12 13.45 21.66
N ILE A 89 -2.52 14.58 22.27
CA ILE A 89 -3.28 15.61 21.58
C ILE A 89 -2.49 16.41 20.54
N SER A 90 -1.17 16.46 20.65
CA SER A 90 -0.27 17.11 19.70
C SER A 90 0.31 16.14 18.67
N THR A 91 0.14 14.83 18.89
CA THR A 91 0.69 13.80 17.98
C THR A 91 0.17 13.98 16.57
N SER A 92 1.12 14.17 15.64
CA SER A 92 0.84 14.32 14.22
C SER A 92 0.97 12.99 13.48
N GLU A 93 0.34 12.88 12.31
CA GLU A 93 0.41 11.68 11.46
C GLU A 93 1.84 11.40 10.98
N SER A 94 2.60 12.45 10.64
CA SER A 94 4.01 12.33 10.26
C SER A 94 4.85 11.73 11.39
N GLU A 95 4.68 12.26 12.61
CA GLU A 95 5.42 11.80 13.79
C GLU A 95 5.15 10.30 14.05
N ALA A 96 3.89 9.88 13.94
CA ALA A 96 3.53 8.47 14.06
C ALA A 96 4.11 7.61 12.92
N ALA A 97 4.14 8.13 11.69
CA ALA A 97 4.74 7.43 10.54
C ALA A 97 6.25 7.24 10.74
N GLU A 98 6.96 8.26 11.23
CA GLU A 98 8.39 8.21 11.52
C GLU A 98 8.72 7.22 12.64
N ALA A 99 7.91 7.19 13.70
CA ALA A 99 8.08 6.22 14.78
C ALA A 99 7.90 4.77 14.28
N VAL A 100 6.85 4.53 13.48
CA VAL A 100 6.60 3.23 12.86
C VAL A 100 7.72 2.84 11.89
N ALA A 101 8.21 3.78 11.08
CA ALA A 101 9.30 3.55 10.13
C ALA A 101 10.62 3.18 10.85
N LYS A 102 10.95 3.90 11.92
CA LYS A 102 12.16 3.69 12.72
C LYS A 102 12.18 2.31 13.37
N ILE A 103 11.10 1.92 14.03
CA ILE A 103 10.98 0.60 14.70
C ILE A 103 10.82 -0.51 13.67
N GLY A 104 10.02 -0.23 12.65
CA GLY A 104 9.72 -1.14 11.57
C GLY A 104 10.85 -1.30 10.56
N GLY A 105 11.97 -0.58 10.69
CA GLY A 105 13.12 -0.65 9.78
C GLY A 105 12.73 -0.49 8.30
N CYS A 106 11.81 0.42 8.01
CA CYS A 106 11.35 0.75 6.65
C CYS A 106 11.48 2.24 6.38
N GLN A 107 11.37 2.64 5.11
CA GLN A 107 11.42 4.06 4.76
C GLN A 107 10.09 4.74 5.10
N VAL A 108 10.12 6.01 5.50
CA VAL A 108 8.90 6.79 5.82
C VAL A 108 7.97 6.86 4.61
N GLY A 109 8.50 6.92 3.38
CA GLY A 109 7.70 6.91 2.15
C GLY A 109 6.96 5.59 1.87
N GLU A 110 7.32 4.49 2.55
CA GLU A 110 6.60 3.21 2.50
C GLU A 110 5.48 3.12 3.53
N VAL A 111 5.45 4.06 4.48
CA VAL A 111 4.44 4.15 5.53
C VAL A 111 3.35 5.12 5.08
N LYS A 112 2.11 4.64 5.04
CA LYS A 112 0.92 5.46 4.77
C LYS A 112 0.12 5.58 6.05
N THR A 113 -0.25 6.79 6.40
CA THR A 113 -1.15 7.08 7.50
C THR A 113 -2.53 7.44 6.98
N GLY A 114 -3.56 7.09 7.74
CA GLY A 114 -4.88 7.67 7.58
C GLY A 114 -5.02 8.92 8.44
N SER A 115 -6.22 9.47 8.54
CA SER A 115 -6.47 10.56 9.47
C SER A 115 -6.60 10.07 10.91
N ILE A 116 -6.07 10.84 11.87
CA ILE A 116 -6.28 10.57 13.29
C ILE A 116 -7.78 10.69 13.61
N LYS A 117 -8.35 9.67 14.24
CA LYS A 117 -9.76 9.62 14.66
C LYS A 117 -9.88 9.62 16.17
N MET A 118 -10.79 10.43 16.69
CA MET A 118 -11.18 10.41 18.09
C MET A 118 -12.21 9.30 18.32
N ALA A 119 -11.93 8.42 19.29
CA ALA A 119 -12.90 7.47 19.79
C ALA A 119 -13.79 8.11 20.87
N TRP A 120 -14.93 7.49 21.15
CA TRP A 120 -15.94 7.97 22.11
C TRP A 120 -15.41 8.14 23.54
N ASN A 121 -14.30 7.46 23.88
CA ASN A 121 -13.63 7.54 25.17
C ASN A 121 -12.44 8.52 25.20
N ASN A 122 -12.40 9.52 24.31
CA ASN A 122 -11.32 10.50 24.13
C ASN A 122 -9.95 9.93 23.71
N TYR A 123 -9.83 8.62 23.48
CA TYR A 123 -8.61 8.04 22.92
C TYR A 123 -8.51 8.37 21.43
N ARG A 124 -7.34 8.87 21.02
CA ARG A 124 -7.02 9.07 19.61
C ARG A 124 -6.45 7.79 19.00
N THR A 125 -6.94 7.47 17.82
CA THR A 125 -6.53 6.28 17.07
C THR A 125 -6.05 6.65 15.69
N LEU A 126 -5.03 5.95 15.20
CA LEU A 126 -4.50 6.15 13.86
C LEU A 126 -4.38 4.80 13.15
N TRP A 127 -4.82 4.78 11.90
CA TRP A 127 -4.56 3.68 11.00
C TRP A 127 -3.25 3.95 10.26
N VAL A 128 -2.38 2.94 10.21
CA VAL A 128 -1.09 3.02 9.53
C VAL A 128 -0.91 1.78 8.66
N GLN A 129 -0.46 1.94 7.43
CA GLN A 129 -0.13 0.87 6.51
C GLN A 129 1.36 0.92 6.18
N CYS A 130 2.06 -0.19 6.37
CA CYS A 130 3.50 -0.31 6.09
C CYS A 130 3.80 -1.72 5.54
N PRO A 131 5.02 -2.01 5.05
CA PRO A 131 5.41 -3.36 4.66
C PRO A 131 5.10 -4.40 5.74
N LEU A 132 4.58 -5.57 5.38
CA LEU A 132 4.12 -6.58 6.34
C LEU A 132 5.23 -7.02 7.31
N ALA A 133 6.48 -7.08 6.84
CA ALA A 133 7.62 -7.38 7.70
C ALA A 133 7.86 -6.30 8.76
N ALA A 134 7.73 -5.02 8.39
CA ALA A 134 7.77 -3.89 9.31
C ALA A 134 6.58 -3.94 10.29
N ALA A 135 5.37 -4.13 9.77
CA ALA A 135 4.15 -4.18 10.55
C ALA A 135 4.21 -5.24 11.67
N LYS A 136 4.69 -6.45 11.35
CA LYS A 136 4.86 -7.52 12.35
C LYS A 136 5.83 -7.13 13.46
N ARG A 137 7.01 -6.61 13.11
CA ARG A 137 8.01 -6.15 14.09
C ARG A 137 7.45 -5.07 15.02
N VAL A 138 6.75 -4.09 14.46
CA VAL A 138 6.16 -2.99 15.26
C VAL A 138 5.03 -3.50 16.15
N ALA A 139 4.23 -4.45 15.67
CA ALA A 139 3.16 -5.06 16.45
C ALA A 139 3.66 -5.97 17.58
N GLU A 140 4.79 -6.67 17.38
CA GLU A 140 5.44 -7.51 18.40
C GLU A 140 5.93 -6.67 19.60
N THR A 141 6.31 -5.41 19.39
CA THR A 141 6.65 -4.49 20.48
C THR A 141 5.46 -4.22 21.41
N GLY A 142 4.22 -4.33 20.90
CA GLY A 142 2.98 -4.06 21.63
C GLY A 142 2.71 -2.56 21.88
N ASN A 143 3.69 -1.84 22.42
CA ASN A 143 3.62 -0.40 22.65
C ASN A 143 4.83 0.30 22.00
N ILE A 144 4.59 1.44 21.37
CA ILE A 144 5.65 2.26 20.78
C ILE A 144 5.64 3.66 21.36
N LYS A 145 6.82 4.25 21.53
CA LYS A 145 6.96 5.65 21.95
C LYS A 145 6.71 6.57 20.76
N ILE A 146 5.76 7.49 20.90
CA ILE A 146 5.48 8.57 19.93
C ILE A 146 5.45 9.87 20.73
N GLY A 147 6.30 10.83 20.35
CA GLY A 147 6.56 12.00 21.18
C GLY A 147 6.97 11.61 22.60
N TRP A 148 6.16 12.02 23.58
CA TRP A 148 6.40 11.75 25.01
C TRP A 148 5.56 10.61 25.57
N THR A 149 4.62 10.06 24.82
CA THR A 149 3.68 9.05 25.29
C THR A 149 3.92 7.69 24.67
N GLN A 150 3.30 6.66 25.25
CA GLN A 150 3.26 5.33 24.67
C GLN A 150 1.93 5.11 23.95
N ALA A 151 2.00 4.73 22.68
CA ALA A 151 0.87 4.31 21.89
C ALA A 151 0.83 2.79 21.77
N LYS A 152 -0.32 2.19 22.03
CA LYS A 152 -0.53 0.75 21.81
C LYS A 152 -0.65 0.48 20.32
N VAL A 153 0.02 -0.57 19.84
CA VAL A 153 0.00 -1.04 18.46
C VAL A 153 -0.75 -2.35 18.37
N GLU A 154 -1.68 -2.42 17.42
CA GLU A 154 -2.40 -3.65 17.11
C GLU A 154 -2.29 -3.94 15.60
N LEU A 155 -1.80 -5.13 15.22
CA LEU A 155 -1.82 -5.59 13.83
C LEU A 155 -3.26 -5.93 13.43
N LEU A 156 -3.74 -5.29 12.36
CA LEU A 156 -5.06 -5.57 11.82
C LEU A 156 -5.00 -6.80 10.92
N GLN A 157 -5.98 -7.68 11.07
CA GLN A 157 -6.15 -8.80 10.16
C GLN A 157 -6.39 -8.28 8.74
N ALA A 158 -5.71 -8.89 7.77
CA ALA A 158 -5.91 -8.58 6.37
C ALA A 158 -7.38 -8.79 6.01
N ARG A 159 -8.04 -7.72 5.55
CA ARG A 159 -9.41 -7.81 5.06
C ARG A 159 -9.40 -8.64 3.78
N ALA A 160 -10.29 -9.62 3.70
CA ALA A 160 -10.52 -10.32 2.45
C ALA A 160 -10.95 -9.32 1.37
N LEU A 161 -10.44 -9.50 0.14
CA LEU A 161 -10.90 -8.73 -1.01
C LEU A 161 -12.42 -8.84 -1.11
N GLN A 162 -13.10 -7.71 -1.24
CA GLN A 162 -14.54 -7.64 -1.42
C GLN A 162 -14.84 -6.79 -2.66
N CYS A 163 -15.73 -7.30 -3.49
CA CYS A 163 -16.07 -6.69 -4.77
C CYS A 163 -17.01 -5.49 -4.55
N PHE A 164 -16.62 -4.30 -5.02
CA PHE A 164 -17.49 -3.11 -4.96
C PHE A 164 -18.76 -3.20 -5.81
N LYS A 165 -18.87 -4.17 -6.73
CA LYS A 165 -20.08 -4.39 -7.54
C LYS A 165 -21.07 -5.33 -6.86
N CYS A 166 -20.70 -6.58 -6.61
CA CYS A 166 -21.64 -7.59 -6.08
C CYS A 166 -21.57 -7.76 -4.55
N LEU A 167 -20.59 -7.13 -3.89
CA LEU A 167 -20.29 -7.24 -2.46
C LEU A 167 -19.79 -8.61 -1.97
N GLU A 168 -19.55 -9.56 -2.89
CA GLU A 168 -18.95 -10.86 -2.57
C GLU A 168 -17.44 -10.75 -2.36
N ARG A 169 -16.87 -11.74 -1.65
CA ARG A 169 -15.44 -11.79 -1.34
C ARG A 169 -14.65 -12.53 -2.42
N GLY A 170 -13.34 -12.30 -2.46
CA GLY A 170 -12.37 -13.05 -3.28
C GLY A 170 -12.01 -12.41 -4.61
N HIS A 171 -12.71 -11.36 -5.05
CA HIS A 171 -12.41 -10.67 -6.31
C HIS A 171 -12.66 -9.16 -6.23
N VAL A 172 -12.13 -8.44 -7.21
CA VAL A 172 -12.34 -7.00 -7.39
C VAL A 172 -13.31 -6.73 -8.54
N GLN A 173 -13.93 -5.56 -8.56
CA GLN A 173 -14.96 -5.18 -9.53
C GLN A 173 -14.56 -5.40 -10.99
N ILE A 174 -13.30 -5.13 -11.35
CA ILE A 174 -12.80 -5.29 -12.73
C ILE A 174 -12.83 -6.75 -13.21
N ASN A 175 -12.77 -7.71 -12.28
CA ASN A 175 -12.83 -9.15 -12.55
C ASN A 175 -14.18 -9.76 -12.10
N CYS A 176 -15.20 -8.93 -11.86
CA CYS A 176 -16.51 -9.39 -11.39
C CYS A 176 -17.29 -9.99 -12.57
N THR A 177 -17.53 -11.30 -12.51
CA THR A 177 -18.42 -12.01 -13.45
C THR A 177 -19.88 -12.01 -13.01
N ASN A 178 -20.17 -11.60 -11.78
CA ASN A 178 -21.52 -11.57 -11.23
C ASN A 178 -22.37 -10.47 -11.91
N ASN A 179 -23.62 -10.81 -12.24
CA ASN A 179 -24.56 -9.93 -12.93
C ASN A 179 -25.24 -8.94 -11.97
N SER A 180 -25.33 -9.24 -10.68
CA SER A 180 -25.93 -8.34 -9.69
C SER A 180 -25.06 -7.12 -9.42
N ASP A 181 -25.64 -5.92 -9.55
CA ASP A 181 -24.99 -4.66 -9.15
C ASP A 181 -25.61 -4.15 -7.85
N ARG A 182 -24.81 -4.15 -6.78
CA ARG A 182 -25.15 -3.74 -5.41
C ARG A 182 -24.32 -2.54 -4.96
N ARG A 183 -23.80 -1.73 -5.90
CA ARG A 183 -23.00 -0.53 -5.58
C ARG A 183 -23.72 0.48 -4.71
N ALA A 184 -25.06 0.54 -4.81
CA ALA A 184 -25.89 1.45 -4.03
C ALA A 184 -26.14 0.95 -2.60
N ASN A 185 -25.74 -0.28 -2.28
CA ASN A 185 -25.95 -0.87 -0.97
C ASN A 185 -24.76 -0.54 -0.05
N CYS A 186 -25.03 -0.55 1.26
CA CYS A 186 -24.00 -0.36 2.27
C CYS A 186 -22.89 -1.40 2.10
N TYR A 187 -21.64 -0.93 1.93
CA TYR A 187 -20.49 -1.80 1.71
C TYR A 187 -20.21 -2.74 2.90
N ARG A 188 -20.68 -2.39 4.10
CA ARG A 188 -20.46 -3.17 5.32
C ARG A 188 -21.52 -4.25 5.55
N CYS A 189 -22.81 -3.95 5.36
CA CYS A 189 -23.89 -4.90 5.65
C CYS A 189 -24.61 -5.45 4.40
N GLY A 190 -24.45 -4.83 3.23
CA GLY A 190 -25.09 -5.26 2.00
C GLY A 190 -26.53 -4.77 1.80
N GLU A 191 -27.08 -4.02 2.76
CA GLU A 191 -28.44 -3.49 2.71
C GLU A 191 -28.51 -2.12 2.02
N PRO A 192 -29.61 -1.81 1.31
CA PRO A 192 -29.85 -0.48 0.74
C PRO A 192 -30.22 0.56 1.82
N GLY A 193 -30.27 1.83 1.43
CA GLY A 193 -30.78 2.92 2.27
C GLY A 193 -29.72 3.64 3.14
N HIS A 194 -28.46 3.21 3.11
CA HIS A 194 -27.34 3.94 3.72
C HIS A 194 -25.99 3.59 3.07
N LEU A 195 -25.01 4.49 3.21
CA LEU A 195 -23.62 4.27 2.82
C LEU A 195 -22.74 4.04 4.07
N ALA A 196 -21.65 3.30 3.89
CA ALA A 196 -20.77 2.82 4.98
C ALA A 196 -19.74 3.85 5.46
#